data_AF-A0AAN7HID7-F1
#
_entry.id   AF-A0AAN7HID7-F1
#
_cell.length_a   1.000
_cell.length_b   1.000
_cell.length_c   1.000
_cell.angle_alpha   90.00
_cell.angle_beta   90.00
_cell.angle_gamma   90.00
#
_symmetry.space_group_name_H-M   'P 1'
#
loop_
_entity.id
_entity.type
_entity.pdbx_description
1 polymer ?
#
loop_
_entity_poly.entity_id
_entity_poly.type
_entity_poly.pdbx_seq_one_letter_code
_entity_poly.pdbx_strand_id
1 'polypeptide(L)'
;MSGFVKDNTAYPATLITQHLIFTFNYTSLQDSSNAYCLPEFDEYNSNAEICSECNLKEMQYQLDSAFGWDDDLAQSFAALTQSCGATGYPVSSPTAIALNSSASAPTSTATALPSATCVSTYTVQAGDDCHSISKSEGVSTFELMYADDLPGYCSDFPGAGAQLCIPHRCDVYTVRAKDTCYGIVQKYNRTFTVTQLVSWNTNINRACTNLNMIEGYEICISFPGDPQITPSPIATATVTQVPAPTNAAPGTNQNCAKYYTIQPDDTCAKVAQSNGISLNDFYFLNLEVNGTSCNNLVLGSAYCVQAVGDINTYTSYL
;
A
#
# COMPACT_ATOMS: atom_id res chain seq x y z
N MET A 1 -3.35 -18.59 -21.05
CA MET A 1 -2.66 -17.87 -19.95
C MET A 1 -2.87 -18.69 -18.69
N SER A 2 -1.80 -19.18 -18.08
CA SER A 2 -1.88 -19.97 -16.84
C SER A 2 -1.88 -19.02 -15.64
N GLY A 3 -2.66 -19.32 -14.60
CA GLY A 3 -2.71 -18.52 -13.37
C GLY A 3 -1.37 -18.50 -12.64
N PHE A 4 -1.27 -17.73 -11.55
CA PHE A 4 -0.06 -17.66 -10.73
C PHE A 4 -0.34 -18.02 -9.28
N VAL A 5 0.68 -18.51 -8.58
CA VAL A 5 0.58 -18.90 -7.16
C VAL A 5 1.46 -17.95 -6.34
N LYS A 6 0.88 -17.36 -5.30
CA LYS A 6 1.59 -16.56 -4.31
C LYS A 6 1.17 -17.03 -2.92
N ASP A 7 2.12 -17.26 -2.02
CA ASP A 7 1.85 -17.69 -0.64
C ASP A 7 0.87 -18.87 -0.54
N ASN A 8 1.10 -19.89 -1.38
CA ASN A 8 0.26 -21.10 -1.49
C ASN A 8 -1.21 -20.84 -1.90
N THR A 9 -1.50 -19.66 -2.44
CA THR A 9 -2.81 -19.25 -2.97
C THR A 9 -2.75 -19.13 -4.47
N ALA A 10 -3.64 -19.83 -5.18
CA ALA A 10 -3.73 -19.79 -6.63
C ALA A 10 -4.66 -18.65 -7.09
N TYR A 11 -4.16 -17.80 -7.97
CA TYR A 11 -4.90 -16.69 -8.58
C TYR A 11 -5.15 -16.95 -10.06
N PRO A 12 -6.30 -16.53 -10.59
CA PRO A 12 -6.62 -16.66 -12.00
C PRO A 12 -5.67 -15.79 -12.83
N ALA A 13 -5.35 -16.25 -14.04
CA ALA A 13 -4.56 -15.46 -14.98
C ALA A 13 -5.23 -14.12 -15.35
N THR A 14 -6.55 -14.04 -15.14
CA THR A 14 -7.37 -12.84 -15.37
C THR A 14 -7.33 -11.86 -14.22
N LEU A 15 -6.62 -12.10 -13.11
CA LEU A 15 -6.65 -11.22 -11.93
C LEU A 15 -6.36 -9.76 -12.29
N ILE A 16 -5.30 -9.52 -13.07
CA ILE A 16 -4.92 -8.16 -13.50
C ILE A 16 -6.03 -7.56 -14.36
N THR A 17 -6.59 -8.33 -15.29
CA THR A 17 -7.69 -7.88 -16.15
C THR A 17 -8.96 -7.59 -15.34
N GLN A 18 -9.29 -8.42 -14.36
CA GLN A 18 -10.42 -8.23 -13.46
C GLN A 18 -10.24 -6.96 -12.61
N HIS A 19 -9.02 -6.69 -12.14
CA HIS A 19 -8.72 -5.47 -11.41
C HIS A 19 -8.82 -4.22 -12.29
N LEU A 20 -8.36 -4.28 -13.53
CA LEU A 20 -8.50 -3.19 -14.50
C LEU A 20 -9.96 -2.92 -14.86
N ILE A 21 -10.77 -3.96 -15.05
CA ILE A 21 -12.22 -3.84 -15.31
C ILE A 21 -12.93 -3.24 -14.10
N PHE A 22 -12.62 -3.72 -12.90
CA PHE A 22 -13.13 -3.15 -11.65
C PHE A 22 -12.82 -1.65 -11.55
N THR A 23 -11.55 -1.28 -11.75
CA THR A 23 -11.12 0.12 -11.69
C THR A 23 -11.84 0.97 -12.76
N PHE A 24 -11.88 0.50 -14.01
CA PHE A 24 -12.54 1.22 -15.10
C PHE A 24 -14.02 1.48 -14.81
N ASN A 25 -14.75 0.44 -14.40
CA ASN A 25 -16.17 0.55 -14.08
C ASN A 25 -16.42 1.44 -12.87
N TYR A 26 -15.61 1.31 -11.81
CA TYR A 26 -15.66 2.17 -10.63
C TYR A 26 -15.49 3.64 -11.01
N THR A 27 -14.46 3.95 -11.80
CA THR A 27 -14.20 5.33 -12.28
C THR A 27 -15.25 5.85 -13.28
N SER A 28 -16.08 4.96 -13.84
CA SER A 28 -17.12 5.31 -14.81
C SER A 28 -18.52 5.35 -14.20
N LEU A 29 -18.64 5.25 -12.87
CA LEU A 29 -19.91 5.35 -12.19
C LEU A 29 -20.55 6.72 -12.44
N GLN A 30 -21.86 6.69 -12.66
CA GLN A 30 -22.68 7.87 -12.92
C GLN A 30 -23.92 7.87 -12.03
N ASP A 31 -24.37 9.06 -11.65
CA ASP A 31 -25.66 9.26 -10.98
C ASP A 31 -26.84 9.13 -11.97
N SER A 32 -28.06 9.36 -11.48
CA SER A 32 -29.27 9.40 -12.31
C SER A 32 -29.33 10.57 -13.29
N SER A 33 -28.46 11.56 -13.15
CA SER A 33 -28.32 12.69 -14.08
C SER A 33 -27.32 12.44 -15.22
N ASN A 34 -26.61 11.30 -15.19
CA ASN A 34 -25.46 10.94 -16.03
C ASN A 34 -24.19 11.77 -15.76
N ALA A 35 -24.11 12.45 -14.62
CA ALA A 35 -22.87 13.01 -14.15
C ALA A 35 -21.98 11.88 -13.60
N TYR A 36 -20.68 11.94 -13.89
CA TYR A 36 -19.72 11.01 -13.29
C TYR A 36 -19.61 11.29 -11.79
N CYS A 37 -19.41 10.23 -11.01
CA CYS A 37 -19.34 10.32 -9.54
C CYS A 37 -17.97 10.78 -9.00
N LEU A 38 -16.88 10.42 -9.69
CA LEU A 38 -15.52 10.82 -9.31
C LEU A 38 -15.29 12.34 -9.09
N PRO A 39 -15.82 13.24 -9.94
CA PRO A 39 -15.68 14.68 -9.74
C PRO A 39 -16.33 15.25 -8.46
N GLU A 40 -17.26 14.55 -7.81
CA GLU A 40 -17.92 15.04 -6.58
C GLU A 40 -17.06 14.83 -5.30
N PHE A 41 -16.00 14.02 -5.37
CA PHE A 41 -15.15 13.73 -4.20
C PHE A 41 -14.05 14.77 -3.93
N ASP A 42 -13.78 15.69 -4.86
CA ASP A 42 -12.80 16.78 -4.67
C ASP A 42 -13.36 17.96 -3.85
N GLU A 43 -14.65 17.94 -3.48
CA GLU A 43 -15.35 19.08 -2.84
C GLU A 43 -16.24 18.68 -1.64
N TYR A 44 -15.97 17.56 -0.97
CA TYR A 44 -16.72 17.06 0.19
C TYR A 44 -16.84 18.13 1.30
N ASN A 45 -18.03 18.72 1.50
CA ASN A 45 -18.25 19.82 2.44
C ASN A 45 -19.61 19.77 3.16
N SER A 46 -20.44 18.73 3.01
CA SER A 46 -21.70 18.63 3.78
C SER A 46 -22.28 17.22 3.98
N ASN A 47 -23.10 17.06 5.03
CA ASN A 47 -23.88 15.84 5.31
C ASN A 47 -24.86 15.44 4.18
N ALA A 48 -25.17 16.34 3.24
CA ALA A 48 -26.01 16.03 2.09
C ALA A 48 -25.28 15.16 1.05
N GLU A 49 -23.95 15.22 0.99
CA GLU A 49 -23.11 14.46 0.07
C GLU A 49 -22.90 13.01 0.54
N ILE A 50 -22.97 12.76 1.85
CA ILE A 50 -22.89 11.40 2.44
C ILE A 50 -24.05 10.51 1.96
N CYS A 51 -25.24 11.08 1.74
CA CYS A 51 -26.39 10.37 1.20
C CYS A 51 -26.57 10.55 -0.32
N SER A 52 -25.58 11.09 -1.03
CA SER A 52 -25.67 11.27 -2.48
C SER A 52 -25.74 9.93 -3.19
N GLU A 53 -26.42 9.91 -4.34
CA GLU A 53 -26.51 8.71 -5.17
C GLU A 53 -25.11 8.20 -5.56
N CYS A 54 -24.19 9.11 -5.84
CA CYS A 54 -22.82 8.78 -6.18
C CYS A 54 -22.05 8.13 -5.02
N ASN A 55 -22.12 8.69 -3.81
CA ASN A 55 -21.47 8.11 -2.64
C ASN A 55 -22.00 6.68 -2.36
N LEU A 56 -23.32 6.51 -2.42
CA LEU A 56 -23.94 5.21 -2.17
C LEU A 56 -23.62 4.18 -3.27
N LYS A 57 -23.60 4.58 -4.55
CA LYS A 57 -23.21 3.71 -5.68
C LYS A 57 -21.75 3.30 -5.61
N GLU A 58 -20.86 4.22 -5.23
CA GLU A 58 -19.44 3.92 -5.12
C GLU A 58 -19.15 2.92 -3.99
N MET A 59 -19.70 3.16 -2.80
CA MET A 59 -19.56 2.23 -1.67
C MET A 59 -20.17 0.86 -2.00
N GLN A 60 -21.34 0.83 -2.64
CA GLN A 60 -21.93 -0.42 -3.12
C GLN A 60 -21.02 -1.14 -4.11
N TYR A 61 -20.45 -0.44 -5.10
CA TYR A 61 -19.59 -1.06 -6.11
C TYR A 61 -18.30 -1.65 -5.52
N GLN A 62 -17.72 -0.98 -4.51
CA GLN A 62 -16.58 -1.52 -3.78
C GLN A 62 -16.96 -2.83 -3.05
N LEU A 63 -18.10 -2.82 -2.35
CA LEU A 63 -18.62 -3.98 -1.63
C LEU A 63 -19.18 -5.08 -2.57
N ASP A 64 -19.51 -4.80 -3.82
CA ASP A 64 -19.89 -5.86 -4.77
C ASP A 64 -18.68 -6.59 -5.37
N SER A 65 -17.47 -6.17 -5.02
CA SER A 65 -16.23 -6.67 -5.57
C SER A 65 -15.35 -7.32 -4.51
N ALA A 66 -14.80 -8.49 -4.82
CA ALA A 66 -13.80 -9.14 -3.97
C ALA A 66 -12.48 -8.34 -3.84
N PHE A 67 -12.31 -7.25 -4.60
CA PHE A 67 -11.21 -6.30 -4.41
C PHE A 67 -11.52 -5.18 -3.41
N GLY A 68 -12.79 -4.85 -3.19
CA GLY A 68 -13.23 -3.75 -2.32
C GLY A 68 -14.07 -4.20 -1.13
N TRP A 69 -14.37 -5.50 -1.00
CA TRP A 69 -15.09 -6.03 0.15
C TRP A 69 -14.31 -5.85 1.43
N ASP A 70 -14.99 -5.29 2.42
CA ASP A 70 -14.54 -5.17 3.80
C ASP A 70 -15.77 -5.32 4.70
N ASP A 71 -15.68 -6.18 5.73
CA ASP A 71 -16.84 -6.53 6.57
C ASP A 71 -17.31 -5.34 7.42
N ASP A 72 -16.38 -4.52 7.91
CA ASP A 72 -16.67 -3.32 8.72
C ASP A 72 -17.28 -2.21 7.84
N LEU A 73 -16.78 -2.05 6.61
CA LEU A 73 -17.35 -1.17 5.61
C LEU A 73 -18.76 -1.63 5.20
N ALA A 74 -19.00 -2.94 5.06
CA ALA A 74 -20.33 -3.47 4.75
C ALA A 74 -21.35 -3.16 5.86
N GLN A 75 -20.93 -3.29 7.13
CA GLN A 75 -21.75 -2.91 8.27
C GLN A 75 -22.02 -1.40 8.31
N SER A 76 -20.99 -0.58 8.08
CA SER A 76 -21.09 0.88 8.02
C SER A 76 -22.00 1.34 6.88
N PHE A 77 -21.93 0.68 5.73
CA PHE A 77 -22.77 0.96 4.57
C PHE A 77 -24.25 0.60 4.81
N ALA A 78 -24.51 -0.50 5.52
CA ALA A 78 -25.87 -0.87 5.94
C ALA A 78 -26.48 0.18 6.88
N ALA A 79 -25.71 0.67 7.86
CA ALA A 79 -26.14 1.74 8.75
C ALA A 79 -26.37 3.06 7.98
N LEU A 80 -25.47 3.38 7.05
CA LEU A 80 -25.54 4.59 6.23
C LEU A 80 -26.80 4.59 5.34
N THR A 81 -27.03 3.54 4.56
CA THR A 81 -28.22 3.42 3.68
C THR A 81 -29.52 3.50 4.47
N GLN A 82 -29.56 2.92 5.67
CA GLN A 82 -30.69 3.05 6.59
C GLN A 82 -30.88 4.51 7.05
N SER A 83 -29.81 5.20 7.45
CA SER A 83 -29.86 6.60 7.88
C SER A 83 -30.30 7.55 6.76
N CYS A 84 -29.92 7.25 5.52
CA CYS A 84 -30.30 8.01 4.33
C CYS A 84 -31.71 7.67 3.82
N GLY A 85 -32.38 6.67 4.38
CA GLY A 85 -33.65 6.15 3.84
C GLY A 85 -33.51 5.60 2.41
N ALA A 86 -32.29 5.24 2.01
CA ALA A 86 -31.99 4.82 0.65
C ALA A 86 -32.37 3.35 0.44
N THR A 87 -32.96 3.04 -0.71
CA THR A 87 -33.31 1.67 -1.11
C THR A 87 -32.68 1.36 -2.47
N GLY A 88 -32.43 0.09 -2.76
CA GLY A 88 -31.85 -0.33 -4.04
C GLY A 88 -30.33 -0.50 -4.06
N TYR A 89 -29.68 -0.50 -2.88
CA TYR A 89 -28.24 -0.73 -2.72
C TYR A 89 -27.91 -2.06 -2.01
N PRO A 90 -28.36 -3.23 -2.51
CA PRO A 90 -28.00 -4.50 -1.88
C PRO A 90 -26.49 -4.74 -2.04
N VAL A 91 -25.86 -5.22 -0.97
CA VAL A 91 -24.48 -5.72 -0.98
C VAL A 91 -24.47 -7.13 -0.41
N SER A 92 -23.61 -7.99 -0.95
CA SER A 92 -23.42 -9.35 -0.45
C SER A 92 -21.97 -9.76 -0.62
N SER A 93 -21.45 -10.54 0.33
CA SER A 93 -20.06 -10.99 0.29
C SER A 93 -19.75 -11.66 -1.06
N PRO A 94 -18.78 -11.13 -1.82
CA PRO A 94 -18.42 -11.64 -3.12
C PRO A 94 -17.58 -12.92 -3.00
N THR A 95 -17.68 -13.78 -4.01
CA THR A 95 -16.82 -14.97 -4.10
C THR A 95 -15.36 -14.54 -4.19
N ALA A 96 -14.50 -15.12 -3.33
CA ALA A 96 -13.07 -14.85 -3.35
C ALA A 96 -12.47 -15.13 -4.73
N ILE A 97 -11.56 -14.25 -5.19
CA ILE A 97 -10.91 -14.38 -6.51
C ILE A 97 -9.92 -15.55 -6.54
N ALA A 98 -9.56 -16.12 -5.38
CA ALA A 98 -8.67 -17.27 -5.29
C ALA A 98 -9.31 -18.56 -5.87
N LEU A 99 -8.61 -19.22 -6.77
CA LEU A 99 -9.01 -20.50 -7.37
C LEU A 99 -8.62 -21.64 -6.43
N ASN A 100 -9.46 -21.96 -5.44
CA ASN A 100 -9.44 -23.19 -4.63
C ASN A 100 -8.05 -23.74 -4.26
N SER A 101 -7.53 -23.36 -3.09
CA SER A 101 -6.46 -24.10 -2.44
C SER A 101 -7.00 -25.45 -1.95
N SER A 102 -6.59 -26.56 -2.58
CA SER A 102 -6.91 -27.94 -2.16
C SER A 102 -5.90 -28.50 -1.14
N ALA A 103 -5.11 -27.65 -0.51
CA ALA A 103 -4.36 -28.04 0.68
C ALA A 103 -5.25 -27.83 1.89
N SER A 104 -5.54 -28.91 2.63
CA SER A 104 -5.93 -28.80 4.03
C SER A 104 -4.91 -27.87 4.69
N ALA A 105 -5.36 -26.69 5.09
CA ALA A 105 -4.54 -25.79 5.87
C ALA A 105 -4.03 -26.59 7.08
N PRO A 106 -2.72 -26.58 7.41
CA PRO A 106 -2.37 -26.83 8.80
C PRO A 106 -3.23 -25.85 9.61
N THR A 107 -3.83 -26.33 10.69
CA THR A 107 -4.53 -25.50 11.66
C THR A 107 -3.51 -24.54 12.25
N SER A 108 -3.20 -23.48 11.50
CA SER A 108 -2.60 -22.29 12.06
C SER A 108 -3.71 -21.76 12.94
N THR A 109 -3.53 -21.90 14.24
CA THR A 109 -4.09 -20.91 15.17
C THR A 109 -3.94 -19.57 14.48
N ALA A 110 -5.07 -18.88 14.26
CA ALA A 110 -5.06 -17.50 13.83
C ALA A 110 -4.14 -16.79 14.82
N THR A 111 -2.89 -16.55 14.40
CA THR A 111 -2.15 -15.47 15.00
C THR A 111 -2.93 -14.28 14.50
N ALA A 112 -3.56 -13.56 15.42
CA ALA A 112 -4.29 -12.35 15.10
C ALA A 112 -3.48 -11.55 14.06
N LEU A 113 -4.17 -10.83 13.17
CA LEU A 113 -3.54 -9.68 12.51
C LEU A 113 -2.71 -8.97 13.58
N PRO A 114 -1.49 -8.48 13.28
CA PRO A 114 -0.74 -7.71 14.26
C PRO A 114 -1.64 -6.55 14.68
N SER A 115 -2.33 -6.70 15.81
CA SER A 115 -3.07 -5.62 16.43
C SER A 115 -2.03 -4.53 16.65
N ALA A 116 -2.39 -3.30 16.29
CA ALA A 116 -1.70 -2.11 16.74
C ALA A 116 -1.37 -2.32 18.22
N THR A 117 -0.11 -2.62 18.51
CA THR A 117 0.23 -3.24 19.78
C THR A 117 0.17 -2.12 20.79
N CYS A 118 -0.73 -2.22 21.76
CA CYS A 118 -0.87 -1.18 22.77
C CYS A 118 0.42 -1.08 23.59
N VAL A 119 1.21 -0.04 23.36
CA VAL A 119 2.52 0.12 24.02
C VAL A 119 2.36 0.85 25.34
N SER A 120 1.40 1.77 25.40
CA SER A 120 1.05 2.52 26.60
C SER A 120 -0.41 2.94 26.57
N THR A 121 -0.90 3.48 27.68
CA THR A 121 -2.25 4.05 27.76
C THR A 121 -2.17 5.54 28.05
N TYR A 122 -3.05 6.33 27.45
CA TYR A 122 -3.19 7.76 27.71
C TYR A 122 -4.57 8.07 28.28
N THR A 123 -4.61 8.88 29.34
CA THR A 123 -5.87 9.38 29.90
C THR A 123 -6.19 10.72 29.27
N VAL A 124 -7.32 10.78 28.55
CA VAL A 124 -7.77 12.00 27.86
C VAL A 124 -7.92 13.15 28.86
N GLN A 125 -7.32 14.30 28.56
CA GLN A 125 -7.41 15.52 29.35
C GLN A 125 -8.48 16.46 28.80
N ALA A 126 -8.85 17.48 29.59
CA ALA A 126 -9.82 18.47 29.15
C ALA A 126 -9.25 19.32 28.01
N GLY A 127 -9.92 19.30 26.86
CA GLY A 127 -9.49 20.03 25.65
C GLY A 127 -8.61 19.22 24.70
N ASP A 128 -8.32 17.96 25.03
CA ASP A 128 -7.66 17.05 24.11
C ASP A 128 -8.59 16.62 22.98
N ASP A 129 -7.98 16.34 21.84
CA ASP A 129 -8.56 15.68 20.68
C ASP A 129 -7.54 14.67 20.13
N CYS A 130 -7.93 13.92 19.09
CA CYS A 130 -7.04 12.94 18.48
C CYS A 130 -5.72 13.58 17.98
N HIS A 131 -5.74 14.83 17.53
CA HIS A 131 -4.62 15.47 16.83
C HIS A 131 -3.58 15.94 17.85
N SER A 132 -4.05 16.65 18.86
CA SER A 132 -3.24 17.08 20.00
C SER A 132 -2.60 15.89 20.72
N ILE A 133 -3.35 14.79 20.93
CA ILE A 133 -2.81 13.56 21.53
C ILE A 133 -1.82 12.87 20.59
N SER A 134 -2.14 12.72 19.31
CA SER A 134 -1.23 12.11 18.33
C SER A 134 0.10 12.86 18.27
N LYS A 135 0.03 14.19 18.32
CA LYS A 135 1.20 15.06 18.32
C LYS A 135 2.00 15.01 19.60
N SER A 136 1.35 14.99 20.77
CA SER A 136 2.04 14.94 22.07
C SER A 136 2.65 13.56 22.34
N GLU A 137 1.93 12.50 21.96
CA GLU A 137 2.35 11.13 22.17
C GLU A 137 3.28 10.62 21.05
N GLY A 138 3.38 11.34 19.94
CA GLY A 138 4.23 10.97 18.81
C GLY A 138 3.74 9.71 18.13
N VAL A 139 2.47 9.68 17.73
CA VAL A 139 1.84 8.57 17.00
C VAL A 139 1.10 9.11 15.78
N SER A 140 0.85 8.24 14.80
CA SER A 140 -0.03 8.59 13.67
C SER A 140 -1.47 8.76 14.16
N THR A 141 -2.14 9.83 13.73
CA THR A 141 -3.57 10.04 14.07
C THR A 141 -4.42 8.88 13.60
N PHE A 142 -4.12 8.35 12.42
CA PHE A 142 -4.86 7.21 11.88
C PHE A 142 -4.66 5.96 12.74
N GLU A 143 -3.44 5.68 13.15
CA GLU A 143 -3.13 4.50 13.96
C GLU A 143 -3.75 4.61 15.35
N LEU A 144 -3.77 5.81 15.96
CA LEU A 144 -4.47 6.06 17.21
C LEU A 144 -5.97 5.77 17.06
N MET A 145 -6.62 6.33 16.03
CA MET A 145 -8.04 6.09 15.79
C MET A 145 -8.34 4.61 15.56
N TYR A 146 -7.49 3.93 14.78
CA TYR A 146 -7.65 2.51 14.49
C TYR A 146 -7.46 1.64 15.74
N ALA A 147 -6.49 1.94 16.60
CA ALA A 147 -6.21 1.18 17.81
C ALA A 147 -7.33 1.25 18.87
N ASP A 148 -8.11 2.33 18.85
CA ASP A 148 -9.15 2.63 19.85
C ASP A 148 -10.58 2.62 19.27
N ASP A 149 -10.77 2.13 18.03
CA ASP A 149 -12.05 2.11 17.32
C ASP A 149 -12.75 3.49 17.29
N LEU A 150 -11.96 4.56 17.13
CA LEU A 150 -12.48 5.93 17.12
C LEU A 150 -13.09 6.29 15.75
N PRO A 151 -14.15 7.11 15.72
CA PRO A 151 -14.72 7.59 14.47
C PRO A 151 -13.71 8.39 13.63
N GLY A 152 -13.83 8.27 12.31
CA GLY A 152 -13.00 9.01 11.36
C GLY A 152 -13.12 10.54 11.52
N TYR A 153 -12.10 11.26 11.05
CA TYR A 153 -12.00 12.72 11.19
C TYR A 153 -12.06 13.21 12.63
N CYS A 154 -11.77 12.31 13.58
CA CYS A 154 -11.79 12.58 15.01
C CYS A 154 -13.13 13.16 15.48
N SER A 155 -14.20 12.77 14.79
CA SER A 155 -15.56 13.07 15.18
C SER A 155 -15.90 12.32 16.47
N ASP A 156 -16.75 12.94 17.29
CA ASP A 156 -17.23 12.36 18.56
C ASP A 156 -16.13 11.82 19.49
N PHE A 157 -15.00 12.54 19.56
CA PHE A 157 -13.85 12.13 20.37
C PHE A 157 -14.19 11.95 21.85
N PRO A 158 -13.68 10.91 22.53
CA PRO A 158 -13.97 10.65 23.93
C PRO A 158 -13.62 11.83 24.85
N GLY A 159 -14.47 12.09 25.83
CA GLY A 159 -14.24 13.17 26.80
C GLY A 159 -13.13 12.86 27.82
N ALA A 160 -12.76 13.89 28.59
CA ALA A 160 -11.72 13.78 29.62
C ALA A 160 -11.97 12.62 30.60
N GLY A 161 -10.92 11.86 30.90
CA GLY A 161 -10.95 10.67 31.75
C GLY A 161 -11.09 9.34 31.00
N ALA A 162 -11.40 9.37 29.70
CA ALA A 162 -11.33 8.17 28.86
C ALA A 162 -9.88 7.66 28.78
N GLN A 163 -9.71 6.33 28.66
CA GLN A 163 -8.41 5.70 28.46
C GLN A 163 -8.28 5.29 27.01
N LEU A 164 -7.22 5.76 26.37
CA LEU A 164 -6.86 5.43 24.99
C LEU A 164 -5.62 4.54 24.97
N CYS A 165 -5.60 3.65 24.00
CA CYS A 165 -4.46 2.84 23.66
C CYS A 165 -3.49 3.64 22.79
N ILE A 166 -2.27 3.82 23.28
CA ILE A 166 -1.22 4.48 22.51
C ILE A 166 -0.39 3.43 21.77
N PRO A 167 -0.42 3.42 20.43
CA PRO A 167 0.36 2.50 19.61
C PRO A 167 1.85 2.87 19.64
N HIS A 168 2.64 2.21 18.79
CA HIS A 168 4.07 2.48 18.67
C HIS A 168 4.36 3.92 18.21
N ARG A 169 5.33 4.54 18.90
CA ARG A 169 5.70 5.94 18.70
C ARG A 169 6.64 6.11 17.52
N CYS A 170 6.56 7.28 16.89
CA CYS A 170 7.37 7.72 15.76
C CYS A 170 7.63 9.24 15.87
N ASP A 171 8.62 9.73 15.14
CA ASP A 171 8.68 11.15 14.80
C ASP A 171 7.47 11.46 13.91
N VAL A 172 6.71 12.49 14.28
CA VAL A 172 5.48 12.86 13.58
C VAL A 172 5.64 14.15 12.77
N TYR A 173 4.88 14.22 11.68
CA TYR A 173 4.71 15.39 10.85
C TYR A 173 3.22 15.70 10.68
N THR A 174 2.82 16.95 10.95
CA THR A 174 1.46 17.42 10.66
C THR A 174 1.34 17.75 9.17
N VAL A 175 0.48 17.03 8.46
CA VAL A 175 0.17 17.24 7.04
C VAL A 175 -0.44 18.63 6.84
N ARG A 176 0.03 19.35 5.82
CA ARG A 176 -0.42 20.71 5.48
C ARG A 176 -1.10 20.74 4.12
N ALA A 177 -1.89 21.79 3.88
CA ALA A 177 -2.42 22.10 2.56
C ALA A 177 -1.32 22.00 1.48
N LYS A 178 -1.62 21.23 0.42
CA LYS A 178 -0.77 21.03 -0.77
C LYS A 178 0.53 20.25 -0.51
N ASP A 179 0.67 19.58 0.63
CA ASP A 179 1.76 18.65 0.82
C ASP A 179 1.67 17.47 -0.17
N THR A 180 2.83 16.95 -0.54
CA THR A 180 2.98 15.72 -1.33
C THR A 180 3.95 14.81 -0.59
N CYS A 181 3.84 13.48 -0.71
CA CYS A 181 4.82 12.58 -0.07
C CYS A 181 6.24 12.89 -0.52
N TYR A 182 6.43 13.21 -1.81
CA TYR A 182 7.73 13.59 -2.32
C TYR A 182 8.24 14.90 -1.69
N GLY A 183 7.38 15.91 -1.56
CA GLY A 183 7.72 17.17 -0.90
C GLY A 183 8.10 16.99 0.57
N ILE A 184 7.34 16.16 1.31
CA ILE A 184 7.63 15.80 2.70
C ILE A 184 8.99 15.09 2.78
N VAL A 185 9.22 14.05 1.99
CA VAL A 185 10.51 13.34 1.95
C VAL A 185 11.69 14.29 1.66
N GLN A 186 11.52 15.22 0.71
CA GLN A 186 12.56 16.19 0.37
C GLN A 186 12.84 17.19 1.50
N LYS A 187 11.81 17.63 2.22
CA LYS A 187 11.95 18.50 3.38
C LYS A 187 12.81 17.90 4.49
N TYR A 188 12.83 16.57 4.59
CA TYR A 188 13.69 15.82 5.51
C TYR A 188 14.97 15.30 4.84
N ASN A 189 15.44 15.95 3.78
CA ASN A 189 16.68 15.60 3.07
C ASN A 189 16.75 14.13 2.62
N ARG A 190 15.60 13.49 2.36
CA ARG A 190 15.52 12.11 1.90
C ARG A 190 16.16 11.09 2.86
N THR A 191 16.15 11.36 4.16
CA THR A 191 16.56 10.39 5.20
C THR A 191 15.67 9.14 5.22
N PHE A 192 14.47 9.24 4.65
CA PHE A 192 13.56 8.14 4.35
C PHE A 192 13.00 8.28 2.92
N THR A 193 12.39 7.21 2.41
CA THR A 193 11.78 7.13 1.07
C THR A 193 10.27 7.32 1.11
N VAL A 194 9.65 7.60 -0.05
CA VAL A 194 8.18 7.61 -0.16
C VAL A 194 7.61 6.24 0.20
N THR A 195 8.28 5.14 -0.17
CA THR A 195 7.86 3.79 0.20
C THR A 195 7.85 3.58 1.71
N GLN A 196 8.88 4.05 2.41
CA GLN A 196 8.92 4.02 3.86
C GLN A 196 7.79 4.87 4.46
N LEU A 197 7.62 6.09 3.98
CA LEU A 197 6.56 7.00 4.44
C LEU A 197 5.16 6.37 4.32
N VAL A 198 4.81 5.80 3.17
CA VAL A 198 3.50 5.13 2.99
C VAL A 198 3.41 3.81 3.75
N SER A 199 4.53 3.11 4.01
CA SER A 199 4.52 1.88 4.82
C SER A 199 4.30 2.14 6.31
N TRP A 200 4.71 3.31 6.81
CA TRP A 200 4.50 3.72 8.19
C TRP A 200 3.13 4.36 8.43
N ASN A 201 2.39 4.68 7.36
CA ASN A 201 1.10 5.35 7.40
C ASN A 201 0.14 4.67 6.43
N THR A 202 -0.54 3.63 6.92
CA THR A 202 -1.39 2.74 6.11
C THR A 202 -2.59 3.42 5.47
N ASN A 203 -3.01 4.57 5.98
CA ASN A 203 -4.05 5.43 5.38
C ASN A 203 -3.57 6.26 4.19
N ILE A 204 -2.26 6.33 3.92
CA ILE A 204 -1.74 6.98 2.71
C ILE A 204 -1.69 5.94 1.61
N ASN A 205 -2.40 6.19 0.51
CA ASN A 205 -2.40 5.24 -0.60
C ASN A 205 -1.01 5.15 -1.26
N ARG A 206 -0.74 4.05 -1.94
CA ARG A 206 0.56 3.78 -2.57
C ARG A 206 0.98 4.85 -3.60
N ALA A 207 0.01 5.51 -4.23
CA ALA A 207 0.24 6.59 -5.19
C ALA A 207 0.47 7.96 -4.52
N CYS A 208 0.27 8.05 -3.21
CA CYS A 208 0.26 9.28 -2.42
C CYS A 208 -0.62 10.40 -3.00
N THR A 209 -1.83 10.04 -3.43
CA THR A 209 -2.78 11.00 -4.02
C THR A 209 -3.82 11.52 -3.05
N ASN A 210 -3.84 11.05 -1.80
CA ASN A 210 -4.90 11.33 -0.82
C ASN A 210 -4.43 12.17 0.39
N LEU A 211 -3.26 12.82 0.33
CA LEU A 211 -2.79 13.66 1.45
C LEU A 211 -3.71 14.86 1.72
N ASN A 212 -4.43 15.36 0.71
CA ASN A 212 -5.42 16.42 0.89
C ASN A 212 -6.59 16.01 1.80
N MET A 213 -6.90 14.72 1.88
CA MET A 213 -8.00 14.21 2.71
C MET A 213 -7.63 14.12 4.20
N ILE A 214 -6.33 14.24 4.51
CA ILE A 214 -5.79 14.12 5.87
C ILE A 214 -4.99 15.35 6.27
N GLU A 215 -5.32 16.52 5.71
CA GLU A 215 -4.74 17.78 6.18
C GLU A 215 -5.01 17.96 7.68
N GLY A 216 -3.98 18.36 8.42
CA GLY A 216 -4.02 18.47 9.87
C GLY A 216 -3.71 17.19 10.63
N TYR A 217 -3.69 16.02 9.98
CA TYR A 217 -3.33 14.77 10.63
C TYR A 217 -1.83 14.69 10.89
N GLU A 218 -1.47 14.05 12.00
CA GLU A 218 -0.12 13.58 12.30
C GLU A 218 0.15 12.28 11.55
N ILE A 219 1.21 12.27 10.75
CA ILE A 219 1.74 11.08 10.08
C ILE A 219 3.14 10.76 10.60
N CYS A 220 3.50 9.49 10.66
CA CYS A 220 4.83 9.02 11.01
C CYS A 220 5.84 9.31 9.89
N ILE A 221 6.95 9.98 10.22
CA ILE A 221 8.11 10.20 9.33
C ILE A 221 9.36 9.45 9.81
N SER A 222 9.22 8.63 10.84
CA SER A 222 10.15 7.58 11.24
C SER A 222 9.40 6.27 11.39
N PHE A 223 10.14 5.17 11.53
CA PHE A 223 9.56 3.87 11.88
C PHE A 223 8.76 3.98 13.19
N PRO A 224 7.48 3.59 13.23
CA PRO A 224 6.71 3.49 14.46
C PRO A 224 7.15 2.25 15.24
N GLY A 225 7.90 2.46 16.31
CA GLY A 225 8.47 1.39 17.12
C GLY A 225 9.86 1.71 17.63
N ASP A 226 10.49 0.76 18.30
CA ASP A 226 11.88 0.92 18.72
C ASP A 226 12.79 0.78 17.49
N PRO A 227 13.57 1.82 17.11
CA PRO A 227 14.51 1.75 15.99
C PRO A 227 15.62 0.71 16.20
N GLN A 228 15.81 0.19 17.42
CA GLN A 228 16.69 -0.95 17.70
C GLN A 228 16.10 -2.30 17.31
N ILE A 229 14.80 -2.39 17.04
CA ILE A 229 14.23 -3.50 16.30
C ILE A 229 14.52 -3.24 14.82
N THR A 230 15.80 -3.31 14.46
CA THR A 230 16.14 -3.81 13.12
C THR A 230 15.35 -5.10 12.97
N PRO A 231 14.53 -5.30 11.91
CA PRO A 231 14.03 -6.62 11.63
C PRO A 231 15.24 -7.54 11.70
N SER A 232 15.23 -8.49 12.64
CA SER A 232 16.26 -9.51 12.74
C SER A 232 16.48 -9.96 11.30
N PRO A 233 17.69 -9.79 10.71
CA PRO A 233 17.88 -9.91 9.28
C PRO A 233 17.20 -11.22 8.91
N ILE A 234 16.11 -11.13 8.13
CA ILE A 234 15.45 -12.31 7.59
C ILE A 234 16.62 -13.08 7.02
N ALA A 235 16.90 -14.26 7.59
CA ALA A 235 18.08 -15.03 7.26
C ALA A 235 18.10 -15.09 5.74
N THR A 236 18.94 -14.25 5.13
CA THR A 236 18.89 -14.06 3.70
C THR A 236 19.44 -15.37 3.22
N ALA A 237 18.58 -16.20 2.62
CA ALA A 237 19.03 -17.44 2.00
C ALA A 237 20.27 -17.04 1.21
N THR A 238 21.41 -17.64 1.53
CA THR A 238 22.69 -17.29 0.90
C THR A 238 22.50 -17.47 -0.61
N VAL A 239 22.30 -16.36 -1.31
CA VAL A 239 22.01 -16.39 -2.74
C VAL A 239 23.35 -16.56 -3.43
N THR A 240 23.67 -17.79 -3.78
CA THR A 240 24.95 -18.13 -4.41
C THR A 240 24.97 -17.69 -5.87
N GLN A 241 26.17 -17.38 -6.38
CA GLN A 241 26.38 -17.13 -7.80
C GLN A 241 25.89 -18.31 -8.65
N VAL A 242 25.14 -18.02 -9.71
CA VAL A 242 24.76 -19.01 -10.72
C VAL A 242 25.69 -18.90 -11.92
N PRO A 243 25.98 -20.01 -12.64
CA PRO A 243 26.75 -19.95 -13.88
C PRO A 243 26.07 -19.02 -14.90
N ALA A 244 26.86 -18.13 -15.52
CA ALA A 244 26.36 -17.28 -16.59
C ALA A 244 25.85 -18.14 -17.76
N PRO A 245 24.63 -17.89 -18.27
CA PRO A 245 24.11 -18.63 -19.41
C PRO A 245 24.88 -18.25 -20.68
N THR A 246 24.85 -19.14 -21.68
CA THR A 246 25.58 -18.94 -22.94
C THR A 246 25.11 -17.73 -23.75
N ASN A 247 23.88 -17.26 -23.50
CA ASN A 247 23.30 -16.07 -24.11
C ASN A 247 23.41 -14.82 -23.22
N ALA A 248 24.25 -14.82 -22.18
CA ALA A 248 24.47 -13.62 -21.35
C ALA A 248 24.94 -12.44 -22.22
N ALA A 249 24.33 -11.27 -22.01
CA ALA A 249 24.70 -10.07 -22.75
C ALA A 249 26.15 -9.64 -22.39
N PRO A 250 26.96 -9.20 -23.36
CA PRO A 250 28.31 -8.73 -23.07
C PRO A 250 28.27 -7.51 -22.15
N GLY A 251 28.94 -7.60 -21.00
CA GLY A 251 28.96 -6.53 -19.99
C GLY A 251 28.11 -6.83 -18.76
N THR A 252 27.20 -7.81 -18.84
CA THR A 252 26.41 -8.25 -17.68
C THR A 252 27.33 -8.74 -16.56
N ASN A 253 27.03 -8.32 -15.32
CA ASN A 253 27.80 -8.70 -14.15
C ASN A 253 27.79 -10.22 -13.95
N GLN A 254 28.96 -10.80 -13.69
CA GLN A 254 29.08 -12.25 -13.43
C GLN A 254 28.76 -12.61 -11.98
N ASN A 255 28.85 -11.66 -11.05
CA ASN A 255 28.42 -11.84 -9.67
C ASN A 255 26.89 -11.73 -9.57
N CYS A 256 26.23 -12.66 -10.24
CA CYS A 256 24.79 -12.71 -10.44
C CYS A 256 24.21 -14.01 -9.89
N ALA A 257 23.12 -13.88 -9.17
CA ALA A 257 22.34 -15.00 -8.63
C ALA A 257 21.20 -15.45 -9.55
N LYS A 258 20.78 -14.60 -10.49
CA LYS A 258 19.70 -14.93 -11.43
C LYS A 258 19.83 -14.12 -12.72
N TYR A 259 19.80 -14.81 -13.84
CA TYR A 259 19.71 -14.20 -15.17
C TYR A 259 18.28 -14.29 -15.72
N TYR A 260 17.87 -13.28 -16.47
CA TYR A 260 16.59 -13.24 -17.17
C TYR A 260 16.83 -12.99 -18.66
N THR A 261 16.24 -13.83 -19.52
CA THR A 261 16.33 -13.70 -20.98
C THR A 261 15.21 -12.80 -21.51
N ILE A 262 15.60 -11.71 -22.18
CA ILE A 262 14.67 -10.73 -22.75
C ILE A 262 13.70 -11.38 -23.72
N GLN A 263 12.42 -11.14 -23.49
CA GLN A 263 11.28 -11.54 -24.33
C GLN A 263 10.82 -10.40 -25.24
N PRO A 264 9.99 -10.67 -26.26
CA PRO A 264 9.36 -9.61 -27.03
C PRO A 264 8.61 -8.62 -26.13
N ASP A 265 8.71 -7.33 -26.45
CA ASP A 265 8.06 -6.21 -25.73
C ASP A 265 8.55 -5.93 -24.29
N ASP A 266 9.66 -6.54 -23.88
CA ASP A 266 10.31 -6.23 -22.60
C ASP A 266 10.94 -4.83 -22.62
N THR A 267 10.83 -4.17 -21.47
CA THR A 267 11.53 -2.92 -21.15
C THR A 267 12.26 -3.11 -19.83
N CYS A 268 13.29 -2.29 -19.53
CA CYS A 268 14.02 -2.38 -18.27
C CYS A 268 13.08 -2.26 -17.07
N ALA A 269 12.07 -1.39 -17.15
CA ALA A 269 11.07 -1.25 -16.10
C ALA A 269 10.26 -2.55 -15.89
N LYS A 270 9.80 -3.20 -16.96
CA LYS A 270 9.06 -4.48 -16.87
C LYS A 270 9.95 -5.61 -16.34
N VAL A 271 11.19 -5.70 -16.82
CA VAL A 271 12.16 -6.72 -16.40
C VAL A 271 12.54 -6.53 -14.93
N ALA A 272 12.83 -5.31 -14.51
CA ALA A 272 13.18 -4.99 -13.13
C ALA A 272 12.00 -5.29 -12.18
N GLN A 273 10.80 -4.83 -12.54
CA GLN A 273 9.58 -5.06 -11.76
C GLN A 273 9.24 -6.54 -11.65
N SER A 274 9.26 -7.30 -12.75
CA SER A 274 8.91 -8.73 -12.75
C SER A 274 9.91 -9.60 -11.97
N ASN A 275 11.12 -9.10 -11.74
CA ASN A 275 12.15 -9.80 -10.97
C ASN A 275 12.38 -9.20 -9.57
N GLY A 276 11.61 -8.19 -9.17
CA GLY A 276 11.71 -7.60 -7.82
C GLY A 276 13.03 -6.89 -7.55
N ILE A 277 13.69 -6.37 -8.59
CA ILE A 277 14.93 -5.59 -8.51
C ILE A 277 14.64 -4.11 -8.80
N SER A 278 15.33 -3.18 -8.14
CA SER A 278 15.17 -1.76 -8.46
C SER A 278 15.75 -1.46 -9.84
N LEU A 279 15.25 -0.42 -10.52
CA LEU A 279 15.74 -0.07 -11.85
C LEU A 279 17.22 0.35 -11.81
N ASN A 280 17.65 1.02 -10.74
CA ASN A 280 19.05 1.38 -10.53
C ASN A 280 19.93 0.15 -10.34
N ASP A 281 19.49 -0.81 -9.53
CA ASP A 281 20.23 -2.07 -9.33
C ASP A 281 20.34 -2.87 -10.63
N PHE A 282 19.27 -2.88 -11.42
CA PHE A 282 19.27 -3.52 -12.74
C PHE A 282 20.30 -2.87 -13.68
N TYR A 283 20.39 -1.54 -13.72
CA TYR A 283 21.42 -0.86 -14.52
C TYR A 283 22.83 -1.10 -13.98
N PHE A 284 22.99 -1.12 -12.66
CA PHE A 284 24.27 -1.41 -12.03
C PHE A 284 24.79 -2.82 -12.36
N LEU A 285 23.91 -3.82 -12.33
CA LEU A 285 24.26 -5.20 -12.66
C LEU A 285 24.45 -5.44 -14.17
N ASN A 286 24.00 -4.50 -15.01
CA ASN A 286 24.06 -4.61 -16.47
C ASN A 286 24.54 -3.27 -17.06
N LEU A 287 25.81 -2.95 -16.84
CA LEU A 287 26.42 -1.66 -17.21
C LEU A 287 26.37 -1.36 -18.72
N GLU A 288 26.18 -2.39 -19.54
CA GLU A 288 25.94 -2.28 -20.96
C GLU A 288 24.57 -1.66 -21.29
N VAL A 289 23.60 -1.77 -20.38
CA VAL A 289 22.25 -1.21 -20.56
C VAL A 289 22.30 0.30 -20.40
N ASN A 290 21.68 1.01 -21.33
CA ASN A 290 21.56 2.46 -21.25
C ASN A 290 20.63 2.84 -20.09
N GLY A 291 21.21 3.31 -18.98
CA GLY A 291 20.46 3.73 -17.79
C GLY A 291 19.55 4.94 -17.97
N THR A 292 19.65 5.67 -19.08
CA THR A 292 18.81 6.84 -19.38
C THR A 292 17.64 6.50 -20.28
N SER A 293 17.88 5.78 -21.39
CA SER A 293 16.85 5.51 -22.41
C SER A 293 16.43 4.06 -22.51
N CYS A 294 17.14 3.11 -21.91
CA CYS A 294 16.82 1.68 -21.93
C CYS A 294 16.50 1.12 -23.35
N ASN A 295 17.08 1.71 -24.39
CA ASN A 295 16.72 1.42 -25.78
C ASN A 295 17.60 0.35 -26.42
N ASN A 296 18.41 -0.35 -25.64
CA ASN A 296 19.43 -1.27 -26.12
C ASN A 296 19.36 -2.67 -25.49
N LEU A 297 18.22 -3.05 -24.90
CA LEU A 297 17.97 -4.44 -24.54
C LEU A 297 17.93 -5.30 -25.80
N VAL A 298 18.71 -6.37 -25.78
CA VAL A 298 18.82 -7.32 -26.90
C VAL A 298 17.89 -8.50 -26.66
N LEU A 299 16.89 -8.65 -27.53
CA LEU A 299 15.96 -9.78 -27.53
C LEU A 299 16.73 -11.12 -27.53
N GLY A 300 16.34 -12.04 -26.64
CA GLY A 300 16.98 -13.35 -26.52
C GLY A 300 18.34 -13.35 -25.79
N SER A 301 18.86 -12.19 -25.38
CA SER A 301 20.04 -12.11 -24.50
C SER A 301 19.63 -12.12 -23.03
N ALA A 302 20.49 -12.65 -22.17
CA ALA A 302 20.25 -12.76 -20.74
C ALA A 302 20.98 -11.68 -19.94
N TYR A 303 20.26 -11.05 -19.02
CA TYR A 303 20.73 -9.96 -18.16
C TYR A 303 20.61 -10.37 -16.69
N CYS A 304 21.48 -9.84 -15.85
CA CYS A 304 21.44 -10.10 -14.42
C CYS A 304 20.28 -9.37 -13.76
N VAL A 305 19.43 -10.09 -13.03
CA VAL A 305 18.25 -9.54 -12.34
C VAL A 305 18.27 -9.81 -10.85
N GLN A 306 19.35 -10.40 -10.33
CA GLN A 306 19.54 -10.61 -8.90
C GLN A 306 21.04 -10.65 -8.58
N ALA A 307 21.50 -9.80 -7.67
CA ALA A 307 22.86 -9.81 -7.17
C ALA A 307 23.11 -11.02 -6.25
N VAL A 308 24.38 -11.36 -6.05
CA VAL A 308 24.84 -12.31 -5.03
C VAL A 308 25.01 -11.55 -3.73
N GLY A 309 24.25 -11.93 -2.70
CA GLY A 309 24.26 -11.23 -1.41
C GLY A 309 23.76 -9.79 -1.51
N ASP A 310 24.30 -8.91 -0.66
CA ASP A 310 23.93 -7.49 -0.62
C ASP A 310 24.67 -6.68 -1.69
N ILE A 311 23.93 -6.15 -2.66
CA ILE A 311 24.45 -5.35 -3.77
C ILE A 311 25.19 -4.10 -3.30
N ASN A 312 24.83 -3.54 -2.14
CA ASN A 312 25.49 -2.36 -1.56
C ASN A 312 26.94 -2.62 -1.14
N THR A 313 27.35 -3.89 -1.05
CA THR A 313 28.73 -4.28 -0.72
C THR A 313 29.64 -4.36 -1.94
N TYR A 314 29.09 -4.19 -3.15
CA TYR A 314 29.88 -4.26 -4.38
C TYR A 314 30.74 -2.99 -4.51
N THR A 315 32.01 -3.18 -4.87
CA THR A 315 33.08 -2.15 -4.83
C THR A 315 32.86 -0.92 -5.73
N SER A 316 31.77 -0.88 -6.50
CA SER A 316 31.43 0.17 -7.47
C SER A 316 29.98 0.65 -7.40
N TYR A 317 29.19 0.20 -6.42
CA TYR A 317 27.78 0.60 -6.26
C TYR A 317 27.69 2.03 -5.70
N LEU A 318 27.33 3.01 -6.55
CA LEU A 318 27.17 4.43 -6.21
C LEU A 318 26.00 5.05 -6.99
#